data_AF-A0A924AR72-F1
#
_entry.id   AF-A0A924AR72-F1
#
_cell.length_a   1.000
_cell.length_b   1.000
_cell.length_c   1.000
_cell.angle_alpha   90.00
_cell.angle_beta   90.00
_cell.angle_gamma   90.00
#
_symmetry.space_group_name_H-M   'P 1'
#
loop_
_entity.id
_entity.type
_entity.pdbx_description
1 polymer ?
#
loop_
_entity_poly.entity_id
_entity_poly.type
_entity_poly.pdbx_seq_one_letter_code
_entity_poly.pdbx_strand_id
1 'polypeptide(L)'
;MKPIDASAALPPDQRPFRVLIISGSQRRQFNCPGVDSKSRMLMLRLAEQLPTEWEIDYEDLGNVYGRARIQSCNACVSTSMALCVWPCNCYEKNSSAEPDLMWDMDLYARLDMADAWLVIGPINWYAPPSNLKALFDRLVCMNGGNPREDLIDHKDPEKARALEHSAAWKELSINHLEGRTAAFFCYGDDGGEEFGPDGRPKILRHKPYFDPAQEPFDNDREAYAPLVWQCRYGGVEVPDALWQYALFGKDRKYSDAQAEDMVRDQDVMTQFDAWADAVAAFVAQKGQVPPGRFRAYGYEPPTALLGQLKGGWRHARLMAGLPPADSSNAEQQAEGLNQDAPRLFYRQSEGERLRED
;
A
#
# COMPACT_ATOMS: atom_id res chain seq x y z
N MET A 1 -23.78 -7.24 -4.79
CA MET A 1 -23.70 -8.65 -5.25
C MET A 1 -22.34 -9.23 -4.88
N LYS A 2 -22.19 -10.56 -4.87
CA LYS A 2 -20.85 -11.17 -4.68
C LYS A 2 -19.96 -10.79 -5.88
N PRO A 3 -18.67 -10.46 -5.65
CA PRO A 3 -17.76 -10.13 -6.75
C PRO A 3 -17.52 -11.36 -7.63
N ILE A 4 -17.47 -11.16 -8.94
CA ILE A 4 -17.19 -12.20 -9.93
C ILE A 4 -16.01 -11.74 -10.78
N ASP A 5 -14.83 -12.28 -10.55
CA ASP A 5 -13.61 -11.83 -11.25
C ASP A 5 -13.69 -11.97 -12.77
N ALA A 6 -14.46 -12.94 -13.29
CA ALA A 6 -14.72 -13.08 -14.72
C ALA A 6 -15.42 -11.86 -15.34
N SER A 7 -16.17 -11.06 -14.55
CA SER A 7 -16.79 -9.82 -15.02
C SER A 7 -15.76 -8.80 -15.50
N ALA A 8 -14.51 -8.85 -15.03
CA ALA A 8 -13.46 -7.93 -15.43
C ALA A 8 -12.92 -8.14 -16.86
N ALA A 9 -13.32 -9.25 -17.51
CA ALA A 9 -13.07 -9.50 -18.92
C ALA A 9 -14.12 -8.86 -19.85
N LEU A 10 -15.26 -8.41 -19.29
CA LEU A 10 -16.33 -7.79 -20.06
C LEU A 10 -16.05 -6.30 -20.32
N PRO A 11 -16.58 -5.74 -21.42
CA PRO A 11 -16.62 -4.29 -21.62
C PRO A 11 -17.27 -3.56 -20.43
N PRO A 12 -16.87 -2.31 -20.11
CA PRO A 12 -17.41 -1.57 -18.97
C PRO A 12 -18.96 -1.56 -18.92
N ASP A 13 -19.61 -1.27 -20.05
CA ASP A 13 -21.06 -1.21 -20.21
C ASP A 13 -21.79 -2.56 -20.04
N GLN A 14 -21.05 -3.67 -19.93
CA GLN A 14 -21.58 -5.03 -19.84
C GLN A 14 -21.22 -5.74 -18.53
N ARG A 15 -20.44 -5.11 -17.65
CA ARG A 15 -20.19 -5.60 -16.30
C ARG A 15 -20.94 -4.75 -15.27
N PRO A 16 -21.16 -5.25 -14.04
CA PRO A 16 -21.53 -4.40 -12.92
C PRO A 16 -20.39 -3.44 -12.54
N PHE A 17 -20.74 -2.37 -11.81
CA PHE A 17 -19.76 -1.59 -11.06
C PHE A 17 -19.05 -2.49 -10.07
N ARG A 18 -17.75 -2.29 -9.88
CA ARG A 18 -16.97 -3.01 -8.89
C ARG A 18 -16.25 -2.04 -7.98
N VAL A 19 -16.38 -2.24 -6.68
CA VAL A 19 -15.66 -1.46 -5.66
C VAL A 19 -14.86 -2.41 -4.78
N LEU A 20 -13.67 -1.95 -4.35
CA LEU A 20 -12.85 -2.65 -3.38
C LEU A 20 -12.80 -1.84 -2.08
N ILE A 21 -13.35 -2.40 -1.00
CA ILE A 21 -13.29 -1.79 0.33
C ILE A 21 -12.10 -2.39 1.10
N ILE A 22 -11.26 -1.54 1.69
CA ILE A 22 -10.05 -1.96 2.40
C ILE A 22 -10.14 -1.50 3.85
N SER A 23 -10.14 -2.46 4.79
CA SER A 23 -9.89 -2.19 6.21
C SER A 23 -8.39 -2.13 6.47
N GLY A 24 -7.90 -0.95 6.84
CA GLY A 24 -6.48 -0.67 7.05
C GLY A 24 -5.97 -0.92 8.47
N SER A 25 -6.83 -1.20 9.44
CA SER A 25 -6.42 -1.47 10.82
C SER A 25 -5.60 -2.77 10.93
N GLN A 26 -4.56 -2.76 11.78
CA GLN A 26 -3.75 -3.94 12.08
C GLN A 26 -4.44 -4.95 13.04
N ARG A 27 -5.48 -4.54 13.76
CA ARG A 27 -6.12 -5.35 14.82
C ARG A 27 -6.99 -6.48 14.27
N ARG A 28 -6.98 -7.62 14.97
CA ARG A 28 -7.86 -8.78 14.76
C ARG A 28 -8.22 -9.43 16.09
N GLN A 29 -9.40 -10.03 16.17
CA GLN A 29 -9.89 -10.72 17.37
C GLN A 29 -8.96 -11.85 17.86
N PHE A 30 -8.45 -12.67 16.95
CA PHE A 30 -7.64 -13.87 17.29
C PHE A 30 -6.13 -13.62 17.22
N ASN A 31 -5.69 -12.39 17.45
CA ASN A 31 -4.28 -12.02 17.58
C ASN A 31 -4.14 -10.98 18.69
N CYS A 32 -2.94 -10.66 19.17
CA CYS A 32 -2.76 -9.47 20.01
C CYS A 32 -3.26 -8.24 19.21
N PRO A 33 -4.27 -7.48 19.69
CA PRO A 33 -4.67 -7.27 21.10
C PRO A 33 -5.90 -8.03 21.63
N GLY A 34 -6.50 -8.96 20.89
CA GLY A 34 -7.61 -9.82 21.36
C GLY A 34 -9.01 -9.29 21.05
N VAL A 35 -9.11 -8.21 20.26
CA VAL A 35 -10.36 -7.50 19.95
C VAL A 35 -10.34 -7.02 18.50
N ASP A 36 -11.50 -7.09 17.84
CA ASP A 36 -11.63 -6.73 16.43
C ASP A 36 -11.50 -5.19 16.22
N SER A 37 -11.31 -4.78 14.97
CA SER A 37 -11.09 -3.38 14.63
C SER A 37 -12.38 -2.63 14.31
N LYS A 38 -12.39 -1.33 14.65
CA LYS A 38 -13.39 -0.36 14.17
C LYS A 38 -13.43 -0.32 12.64
N SER A 39 -12.25 -0.37 12.01
CA SER A 39 -12.09 -0.37 10.56
C SER A 39 -12.83 -1.51 9.88
N ARG A 40 -12.72 -2.74 10.41
CA ARG A 40 -13.40 -3.91 9.88
C ARG A 40 -14.91 -3.82 10.08
N MET A 41 -15.35 -3.32 11.24
CA MET A 41 -16.77 -3.06 11.50
C MET A 41 -17.36 -2.08 10.48
N LEU A 42 -16.69 -0.94 10.27
CA LEU A 42 -17.11 0.08 9.28
C LEU A 42 -17.07 -0.46 7.84
N MET A 43 -16.04 -1.24 7.47
CA MET A 43 -15.96 -1.90 6.16
C MET A 43 -17.17 -2.79 5.88
N LEU A 44 -17.57 -3.62 6.86
CA LEU A 44 -18.73 -4.50 6.71
C LEU A 44 -20.04 -3.71 6.62
N ARG A 45 -20.18 -2.64 7.42
CA ARG A 45 -21.33 -1.72 7.32
C ARG A 45 -21.41 -1.07 5.94
N LEU A 46 -20.30 -0.55 5.42
CA LEU A 46 -20.26 0.05 4.08
C LEU A 46 -20.66 -0.97 3.01
N ALA A 47 -20.19 -2.22 3.12
CA ALA A 47 -20.55 -3.27 2.18
C ALA A 47 -22.07 -3.56 2.16
N GLU A 48 -22.77 -3.36 3.27
CA GLU A 48 -24.23 -3.49 3.37
C GLU A 48 -25.00 -2.26 2.86
N GLN A 49 -24.37 -1.08 2.87
CA GLN A 49 -24.99 0.19 2.44
C GLN A 49 -24.87 0.46 0.94
N LEU A 50 -23.79 -0.01 0.32
CA LEU A 50 -23.56 0.23 -1.11
C LEU A 50 -24.61 -0.46 -2.00
N PRO A 51 -24.87 0.06 -3.21
CA PRO A 51 -25.90 -0.48 -4.10
C PRO A 51 -25.75 -1.99 -4.36
N THR A 52 -26.84 -2.72 -4.19
CA THR A 52 -26.84 -4.19 -4.23
C THR A 52 -26.47 -4.79 -5.59
N GLU A 53 -26.61 -4.02 -6.66
CA GLU A 53 -26.26 -4.33 -8.04
C GLU A 53 -24.76 -4.15 -8.33
N TRP A 54 -23.99 -3.56 -7.41
CA TRP A 54 -22.53 -3.46 -7.53
C TRP A 54 -21.85 -4.72 -7.02
N GLU A 55 -20.77 -5.12 -7.65
CA GLU A 55 -19.81 -6.08 -7.12
C GLU A 55 -19.04 -5.44 -5.97
N ILE A 56 -19.41 -5.82 -4.74
CA ILE A 56 -18.76 -5.33 -3.53
C ILE A 56 -17.67 -6.32 -3.14
N ASP A 57 -16.43 -5.96 -3.45
CA ASP A 57 -15.24 -6.67 -3.01
C ASP A 57 -14.69 -6.00 -1.74
N TYR A 58 -14.19 -6.77 -0.78
CA TYR A 58 -13.58 -6.19 0.42
C TYR A 58 -12.46 -7.05 0.99
N GLU A 59 -11.49 -6.40 1.64
CA GLU A 59 -10.39 -7.07 2.32
C GLU A 59 -9.99 -6.38 3.62
N ASP A 60 -9.59 -7.18 4.60
CA ASP A 60 -9.06 -6.69 5.86
C ASP A 60 -7.57 -7.00 5.98
N LEU A 61 -6.77 -5.94 5.98
CA LEU A 61 -5.31 -5.99 6.07
C LEU A 61 -4.80 -6.26 7.49
N GLY A 62 -5.68 -6.51 8.47
CA GLY A 62 -5.30 -6.80 9.84
C GLY A 62 -4.31 -7.96 10.02
N ASN A 63 -3.54 -7.94 11.10
CA ASN A 63 -2.56 -8.98 11.40
C ASN A 63 -3.28 -10.24 11.89
N VAL A 64 -3.20 -11.32 11.10
CA VAL A 64 -3.73 -12.64 11.45
C VAL A 64 -2.55 -13.57 11.73
N TYR A 65 -2.56 -14.25 12.87
CA TYR A 65 -1.52 -15.22 13.21
C TYR A 65 -1.43 -16.33 12.14
N GLY A 66 -0.23 -16.63 11.66
CA GLY A 66 0.01 -17.65 10.64
C GLY A 66 -0.38 -17.26 9.21
N ARG A 67 -0.94 -16.07 8.98
CA ARG A 67 -1.18 -15.52 7.64
C ARG A 67 0.09 -14.83 7.13
N ALA A 68 0.32 -14.88 5.81
CA ALA A 68 1.37 -14.10 5.17
C ALA A 68 1.24 -12.62 5.53
N ARG A 69 2.37 -11.92 5.57
CA ARG A 69 2.41 -10.46 5.72
C ARG A 69 2.47 -9.82 4.34
N ILE A 70 2.08 -8.55 4.24
CA ILE A 70 2.46 -7.76 3.06
C ILE A 70 3.97 -7.55 3.16
N GLN A 71 4.71 -8.10 2.21
CA GLN A 71 6.16 -7.89 2.16
C GLN A 71 6.46 -6.43 1.79
N SER A 72 7.58 -5.90 2.28
CA SER A 72 7.99 -4.52 2.00
C SER A 72 8.36 -4.32 0.53
N CYS A 73 8.28 -3.09 0.02
CA CYS A 73 8.81 -2.80 -1.31
C CYS A 73 10.34 -2.87 -1.32
N ASN A 74 10.92 -3.53 -2.32
CA ASN A 74 12.39 -3.58 -2.54
C ASN A 74 12.96 -2.30 -3.19
N ALA A 75 12.15 -1.24 -3.31
CA ALA A 75 12.55 0.06 -3.83
C ALA A 75 13.22 0.02 -5.23
N CYS A 76 12.79 -0.89 -6.11
CA CYS A 76 13.39 -1.04 -7.45
C CYS A 76 13.41 0.27 -8.27
N VAL A 77 12.41 1.14 -8.06
CA VAL A 77 12.31 2.45 -8.71
C VAL A 77 13.52 3.35 -8.44
N SER A 78 14.16 3.20 -7.28
CA SER A 78 15.35 3.98 -6.91
C SER A 78 16.59 3.64 -7.75
N THR A 79 16.55 2.53 -8.48
CA THR A 79 17.55 2.18 -9.49
C THR A 79 17.14 2.65 -10.89
N SER A 80 15.87 2.43 -11.24
CA SER A 80 15.24 2.82 -12.49
C SER A 80 13.74 2.50 -12.42
N MET A 81 12.86 3.35 -12.95
CA MET A 81 11.43 3.03 -13.06
C MET A 81 11.20 1.78 -13.94
N ALA A 82 12.06 1.53 -14.93
CA ALA A 82 11.97 0.32 -15.75
C ALA A 82 12.26 -0.98 -14.98
N LEU A 83 12.90 -0.89 -13.80
CA LEU A 83 13.14 -2.03 -12.91
C LEU A 83 11.94 -2.30 -11.98
N CYS A 84 11.09 -1.29 -11.78
CA CYS A 84 9.86 -1.37 -11.00
C CYS A 84 8.74 -1.96 -11.86
N VAL A 85 8.62 -3.29 -11.89
CA VAL A 85 7.66 -4.00 -12.76
C VAL A 85 6.21 -3.85 -12.27
N TRP A 86 5.28 -3.74 -13.21
CA TRP A 86 3.83 -3.77 -12.98
C TRP A 86 3.19 -5.02 -13.62
N PRO A 87 2.44 -5.85 -12.85
CA PRO A 87 2.38 -5.89 -11.38
C PRO A 87 3.74 -6.22 -10.75
N CYS A 88 3.92 -5.95 -9.45
CA CYS A 88 5.25 -6.11 -8.84
C CYS A 88 5.71 -7.57 -8.75
N ASN A 89 6.79 -7.89 -9.45
CA ASN A 89 7.44 -9.20 -9.50
C ASN A 89 8.57 -9.41 -8.46
N CYS A 90 8.61 -8.63 -7.37
CA CYS A 90 9.61 -8.85 -6.32
C CYS A 90 9.29 -10.07 -5.43
N TYR A 91 8.03 -10.46 -5.40
CA TYR A 91 7.53 -11.65 -4.70
C TYR A 91 6.57 -12.37 -5.63
N GLU A 92 6.15 -13.56 -5.23
CA GLU A 92 5.32 -14.46 -6.02
C GLU A 92 4.21 -15.06 -5.17
N LYS A 93 3.15 -15.51 -5.84
CA LYS A 93 2.00 -16.14 -5.19
C LYS A 93 2.38 -17.50 -4.61
N ASN A 94 1.95 -17.79 -3.38
CA ASN A 94 2.20 -19.03 -2.66
C ASN A 94 3.70 -19.35 -2.43
N SER A 95 4.58 -18.35 -2.40
CA SER A 95 5.99 -18.61 -2.11
C SER A 95 6.17 -19.17 -0.70
N SER A 96 6.88 -20.29 -0.58
CA SER A 96 7.24 -20.84 0.73
C SER A 96 8.47 -20.15 1.33
N ALA A 97 9.34 -19.59 0.49
CA ALA A 97 10.55 -18.88 0.91
C ALA A 97 10.23 -17.44 1.33
N GLU A 98 9.38 -16.75 0.56
CA GLU A 98 8.99 -15.35 0.82
C GLU A 98 7.47 -15.17 0.71
N PRO A 99 6.67 -15.68 1.67
CA PRO A 99 5.21 -15.54 1.63
C PRO A 99 4.77 -14.06 1.54
N ASP A 100 3.92 -13.71 0.57
CA ASP A 100 3.47 -12.32 0.33
C ASP A 100 1.95 -12.24 0.23
N LEU A 101 1.35 -11.52 1.17
CA LEU A 101 -0.10 -11.38 1.27
C LEU A 101 -0.72 -10.71 0.04
N MET A 102 0.01 -9.77 -0.59
CA MET A 102 -0.46 -9.07 -1.79
C MET A 102 -0.76 -10.04 -2.94
N TRP A 103 0.13 -11.00 -3.16
CA TRP A 103 -0.03 -12.02 -4.19
C TRP A 103 -0.99 -13.13 -3.79
N ASP A 104 -0.92 -13.59 -2.54
CA ASP A 104 -1.80 -14.65 -2.04
C ASP A 104 -3.29 -14.26 -2.09
N MET A 105 -3.59 -12.96 -1.99
CA MET A 105 -4.95 -12.41 -2.07
C MET A 105 -5.31 -11.80 -3.44
N ASP A 106 -4.42 -11.90 -4.43
CA ASP A 106 -4.61 -11.30 -5.76
C ASP A 106 -4.89 -9.78 -5.72
N LEU A 107 -4.30 -9.06 -4.75
CA LEU A 107 -4.64 -7.65 -4.51
C LEU A 107 -4.32 -6.73 -5.70
N TYR A 108 -3.25 -6.99 -6.45
CA TYR A 108 -2.97 -6.23 -7.69
C TYR A 108 -4.11 -6.35 -8.70
N ALA A 109 -4.63 -7.56 -8.91
CA ALA A 109 -5.75 -7.79 -9.81
C ALA A 109 -7.04 -7.19 -9.25
N ARG A 110 -7.32 -7.32 -7.94
CA ARG A 110 -8.53 -6.75 -7.32
C ARG A 110 -8.56 -5.23 -7.39
N LEU A 111 -7.42 -4.56 -7.20
CA LEU A 111 -7.27 -3.11 -7.37
C LEU A 111 -7.46 -2.68 -8.83
N ASP A 112 -6.92 -3.46 -9.77
CA ASP A 112 -7.13 -3.25 -11.20
C ASP A 112 -8.58 -3.45 -11.63
N MET A 113 -9.28 -4.46 -11.10
CA MET A 113 -10.67 -4.73 -11.48
C MET A 113 -11.67 -3.70 -10.92
N ALA A 114 -11.33 -3.02 -9.83
CA ALA A 114 -12.22 -2.08 -9.18
C ALA A 114 -12.30 -0.72 -9.91
N ASP A 115 -13.52 -0.19 -10.04
CA ASP A 115 -13.81 1.18 -10.46
C ASP A 115 -13.44 2.20 -9.37
N ALA A 116 -13.61 1.79 -8.11
CA ALA A 116 -13.25 2.60 -6.96
C ALA A 116 -12.63 1.81 -5.79
N TRP A 117 -11.71 2.45 -5.07
CA TRP A 117 -11.08 1.94 -3.85
C TRP A 117 -11.58 2.72 -2.64
N LEU A 118 -12.16 2.04 -1.66
CA LEU A 118 -12.74 2.66 -0.47
C LEU A 118 -11.91 2.24 0.74
N VAL A 119 -11.04 3.13 1.21
CA VAL A 119 -10.07 2.82 2.26
C VAL A 119 -10.55 3.38 3.59
N ILE A 120 -10.66 2.51 4.60
CA ILE A 120 -11.06 2.86 5.96
C ILE A 120 -9.90 2.51 6.89
N GLY A 121 -9.55 3.38 7.85
CA GLY A 121 -8.52 3.00 8.82
C GLY A 121 -8.25 4.03 9.92
N PRO A 122 -7.59 3.61 11.02
CA PRO A 122 -7.21 4.51 12.10
C PRO A 122 -5.96 5.32 11.74
N ILE A 123 -5.75 6.44 12.43
CA ILE A 123 -4.45 7.10 12.52
C ILE A 123 -3.63 6.42 13.63
N ASN A 124 -2.43 5.96 13.27
CA ASN A 124 -1.43 5.46 14.21
C ASN A 124 -0.32 6.51 14.33
N TRP A 125 -0.33 7.29 15.42
CA TRP A 125 0.71 8.29 15.73
C TRP A 125 1.12 9.13 14.52
N TYR A 126 0.18 9.93 14.01
CA TYR A 126 0.36 10.85 12.87
C TYR A 126 0.54 10.20 11.49
N ALA A 127 0.29 8.89 11.36
CA ALA A 127 0.44 8.19 10.07
C ALA A 127 -0.64 7.10 9.86
N PRO A 128 -0.80 6.60 8.63
CA PRO A 128 -1.65 5.44 8.37
C PRO A 128 -1.03 4.17 8.99
N PRO A 129 -1.82 3.10 9.18
CA PRO A 129 -1.29 1.85 9.72
C PRO A 129 -0.27 1.21 8.78
N SER A 130 0.72 0.53 9.35
CA SER A 130 1.86 -0.02 8.59
C SER A 130 1.47 -0.94 7.44
N ASN A 131 0.45 -1.80 7.61
CA ASN A 131 0.02 -2.73 6.55
C ASN A 131 -0.64 -1.99 5.39
N LEU A 132 -1.42 -0.93 5.70
CA LEU A 132 -1.98 -0.06 4.67
C LEU A 132 -0.87 0.69 3.93
N LYS A 133 0.12 1.24 4.66
CA LYS A 133 1.27 1.88 4.03
C LYS A 133 2.10 0.90 3.18
N ALA A 134 2.27 -0.34 3.63
CA ALA A 134 2.98 -1.38 2.89
C ALA A 134 2.24 -1.78 1.59
N LEU A 135 0.91 -1.87 1.62
CA LEU A 135 0.09 -2.02 0.40
C LEU A 135 0.43 -0.92 -0.62
N PHE A 136 0.42 0.33 -0.18
CA PHE A 136 0.71 1.48 -1.05
C PHE A 136 2.18 1.53 -1.51
N ASP A 137 3.14 1.17 -0.67
CA ASP A 137 4.56 1.05 -1.06
C ASP A 137 4.77 -0.02 -2.13
N ARG A 138 3.97 -1.09 -2.09
CA ARG A 138 3.95 -2.16 -3.11
C ARG A 138 3.23 -1.73 -4.39
N LEU A 139 2.46 -0.64 -4.36
CA LEU A 139 1.78 -0.03 -5.52
C LEU A 139 2.56 1.09 -6.21
N VAL A 140 3.80 1.38 -5.80
CA VAL A 140 4.65 2.35 -6.52
C VAL A 140 4.76 2.02 -8.01
N CYS A 141 4.75 0.74 -8.37
CA CYS A 141 4.80 0.30 -9.77
C CYS A 141 3.56 0.66 -10.60
N MET A 142 2.41 0.98 -9.99
CA MET A 142 1.23 1.40 -10.76
C MET A 142 1.45 2.75 -11.46
N ASN A 143 2.44 3.53 -11.00
CA ASN A 143 2.79 4.86 -11.47
C ASN A 143 3.98 4.81 -12.45
N GLY A 144 3.77 4.30 -13.66
CA GLY A 144 4.81 4.25 -14.70
C GLY A 144 5.73 3.03 -14.66
N GLY A 145 5.46 2.04 -13.80
CA GLY A 145 6.26 0.82 -13.71
C GLY A 145 6.25 0.00 -15.00
N ASN A 146 7.27 -0.83 -15.18
CA ASN A 146 7.48 -1.60 -16.42
C ASN A 146 6.48 -2.77 -16.54
N PRO A 147 5.60 -2.79 -17.56
CA PRO A 147 4.69 -3.92 -17.79
C PRO A 147 5.32 -5.08 -18.57
N ARG A 148 6.58 -4.93 -19.01
CA ARG A 148 7.31 -5.84 -19.89
C ARG A 148 8.65 -6.24 -19.28
N GLU A 149 8.54 -7.10 -18.27
CA GLU A 149 9.68 -7.68 -17.56
C GLU A 149 10.69 -8.37 -18.49
N ASP A 150 10.22 -8.97 -19.58
CA ASP A 150 11.04 -9.67 -20.56
C ASP A 150 12.10 -8.78 -21.23
N LEU A 151 11.89 -7.46 -21.23
CA LEU A 151 12.85 -6.49 -21.77
C LEU A 151 14.07 -6.27 -20.86
N ILE A 152 14.03 -6.75 -19.60
CA ILE A 152 15.07 -6.51 -18.59
C ILE A 152 15.64 -7.80 -17.98
N ASP A 153 15.46 -8.96 -18.63
CA ASP A 153 15.98 -10.27 -18.17
C ASP A 153 15.71 -10.60 -16.68
N HIS A 154 14.54 -10.22 -16.15
CA HIS A 154 14.18 -10.38 -14.74
C HIS A 154 15.15 -9.65 -13.77
N LYS A 155 14.77 -8.43 -13.39
CA LYS A 155 15.50 -7.62 -12.40
C LYS A 155 16.96 -7.32 -12.74
N ASP A 156 17.33 -7.26 -14.03
CA ASP A 156 18.65 -6.77 -14.44
C ASP A 156 18.70 -5.22 -14.40
N PRO A 157 19.49 -4.61 -13.49
CA PRO A 157 19.59 -3.16 -13.35
C PRO A 157 20.14 -2.44 -14.58
N GLU A 158 21.13 -3.01 -15.27
CA GLU A 158 21.76 -2.36 -16.43
C GLU A 158 20.79 -2.31 -17.60
N LYS A 159 20.07 -3.42 -17.86
CA LYS A 159 19.03 -3.43 -18.89
C LYS A 159 17.86 -2.52 -18.55
N ALA A 160 17.45 -2.47 -17.28
CA ALA A 160 16.38 -1.57 -16.86
C ALA A 160 16.77 -0.09 -17.05
N ARG A 161 17.98 0.31 -16.62
CA ARG A 161 18.49 1.68 -16.87
C ARG A 161 18.55 1.99 -18.37
N ALA A 162 19.04 1.05 -19.18
CA ALA A 162 19.08 1.22 -20.63
C ALA A 162 17.67 1.37 -21.25
N LEU A 163 16.70 0.57 -20.77
CA LEU A 163 15.30 0.65 -21.21
C LEU A 163 14.70 2.02 -20.87
N GLU A 164 14.91 2.54 -19.67
CA GLU A 164 14.39 3.85 -19.21
C GLU A 164 14.83 5.02 -20.10
N HIS A 165 16.03 4.94 -20.69
CA HIS A 165 16.54 5.94 -21.64
C HIS A 165 16.09 5.72 -23.09
N SER A 166 15.38 4.62 -23.38
CA SER A 166 14.94 4.30 -24.74
C SER A 166 13.69 5.07 -25.17
N ALA A 167 13.48 5.19 -26.48
CA ALA A 167 12.24 5.76 -27.00
C ALA A 167 11.00 4.91 -26.65
N ALA A 168 11.16 3.58 -26.58
CA ALA A 168 10.08 2.65 -26.25
C ALA A 168 9.53 2.86 -24.84
N TRP A 169 10.35 3.36 -23.91
CA TRP A 169 9.93 3.61 -22.54
C TRP A 169 8.79 4.60 -22.43
N LYS A 170 8.75 5.62 -23.31
CA LYS A 170 7.66 6.61 -23.36
C LYS A 170 6.29 5.98 -23.63
N GLU A 171 6.25 4.81 -24.28
CA GLU A 171 5.01 4.08 -24.56
C GLU A 171 4.66 3.04 -23.49
N LEU A 172 5.65 2.60 -22.72
CA LEU A 172 5.50 1.57 -21.67
C LEU A 172 5.19 2.17 -20.30
N SER A 173 5.82 3.30 -19.98
CA SER A 173 5.67 3.98 -18.69
C SER A 173 4.41 4.83 -18.69
N ILE A 174 3.31 4.19 -18.29
CA ILE A 174 2.00 4.82 -18.13
C ILE A 174 1.49 4.62 -16.70
N ASN A 175 0.51 5.42 -16.30
CA ASN A 175 -0.26 5.13 -15.10
C ASN A 175 -1.21 3.96 -15.37
N HIS A 176 -0.96 2.83 -14.74
CA HIS A 176 -1.67 1.57 -15.07
C HIS A 176 -3.10 1.52 -14.52
N LEU A 177 -3.37 2.32 -13.48
CA LEU A 177 -4.64 2.32 -12.75
C LEU A 177 -5.42 3.63 -12.91
N GLU A 178 -5.03 4.46 -13.89
CA GLU A 178 -5.63 5.76 -14.15
C GLU A 178 -7.15 5.68 -14.39
N GLY A 179 -7.85 6.74 -14.01
CA GLY A 179 -9.29 6.89 -14.19
C GLY A 179 -10.13 6.34 -13.04
N ARG A 180 -9.55 5.63 -12.08
CA ARG A 180 -10.26 5.15 -10.87
C ARG A 180 -10.51 6.25 -9.85
N THR A 181 -11.44 6.01 -8.95
CA THR A 181 -11.71 6.87 -7.78
C THR A 181 -11.19 6.18 -6.52
N ALA A 182 -10.53 6.91 -5.63
CA ALA A 182 -10.27 6.45 -4.27
C ALA A 182 -10.93 7.39 -3.25
N ALA A 183 -11.45 6.81 -2.18
CA ALA A 183 -12.06 7.50 -1.06
C ALA A 183 -11.42 7.01 0.24
N PHE A 184 -11.27 7.92 1.21
CA PHE A 184 -10.59 7.64 2.47
C PHE A 184 -11.46 8.11 3.64
N PHE A 185 -11.79 7.18 4.54
CA PHE A 185 -12.38 7.48 5.83
C PHE A 185 -11.38 7.11 6.92
N CYS A 186 -10.73 8.13 7.49
CA CYS A 186 -9.80 7.95 8.59
C CYS A 186 -10.42 8.38 9.91
N TYR A 187 -9.93 7.82 11.02
CA TYR A 187 -10.39 8.19 12.35
C TYR A 187 -9.26 8.14 13.36
N GLY A 188 -9.35 8.94 14.41
CA GLY A 188 -8.33 9.07 15.44
C GLY A 188 -8.93 9.51 16.77
N ASP A 189 -8.19 9.30 17.86
CA ASP A 189 -8.62 9.61 19.22
C ASP A 189 -7.97 10.86 19.80
N ASP A 190 -7.14 11.57 19.01
CA ASP A 190 -6.43 12.78 19.45
C ASP A 190 -5.64 12.54 20.76
N GLY A 191 -4.98 11.38 20.84
CA GLY A 191 -4.23 10.97 22.03
C GLY A 191 -5.10 10.56 23.22
N GLY A 192 -6.40 10.35 23.01
CA GLY A 192 -7.36 9.98 24.06
C GLY A 192 -7.37 11.01 25.19
N GLU A 193 -7.12 10.58 26.42
CA GLU A 193 -7.01 11.46 27.60
C GLU A 193 -5.56 11.80 27.99
N GLU A 194 -4.59 11.62 27.09
CA GLU A 194 -3.17 11.81 27.44
C GLU A 194 -2.76 13.29 27.56
N PHE A 195 -3.50 14.23 26.97
CA PHE A 195 -3.14 15.65 26.95
C PHE A 195 -3.48 16.38 28.26
N GLY A 196 -2.52 17.20 28.72
CA GLY A 196 -2.67 18.09 29.87
C GLY A 196 -3.25 19.46 29.49
N PRO A 197 -3.46 20.35 30.48
CA PRO A 197 -4.02 21.69 30.25
C PRO A 197 -3.12 22.60 29.41
N ASP A 198 -1.84 22.25 29.26
CA ASP A 198 -0.87 22.98 28.42
C ASP A 198 -0.83 22.46 26.97
N GLY A 199 -1.77 21.59 26.58
CA GLY A 199 -1.84 20.98 25.26
C GLY A 199 -0.74 19.94 24.99
N ARG A 200 -0.01 19.49 26.01
CA ARG A 200 1.08 18.51 25.86
C ARG A 200 0.75 17.17 26.54
N PRO A 201 1.27 16.04 26.07
CA PRO A 201 1.09 14.75 26.74
C PRO A 201 1.55 14.81 28.21
N LYS A 202 0.70 14.35 29.14
CA LYS A 202 0.94 14.36 30.59
C LYS A 202 2.24 13.64 30.96
N ILE A 203 2.56 12.56 30.25
CA ILE A 203 3.71 11.68 30.53
C ILE A 203 5.05 12.31 30.13
N LEU A 204 5.02 13.32 29.24
CA LEU A 204 6.22 13.87 28.63
C LEU A 204 7.08 14.60 29.67
N ARG A 205 8.27 14.06 29.95
CA ARG A 205 9.24 14.66 30.89
C ARG A 205 9.91 15.90 30.29
N HIS A 206 10.24 15.86 29.00
CA HIS A 206 10.87 16.95 28.27
C HIS A 206 9.82 17.74 27.49
N LYS A 207 9.00 18.51 28.20
CA LYS A 207 7.91 19.32 27.62
C LYS A 207 8.31 20.19 26.41
N PRO A 208 9.52 20.81 26.36
CA PRO A 208 9.93 21.60 25.19
C PRO A 208 10.08 20.83 23.88
N TYR A 209 10.08 19.49 23.89
CA TYR A 209 10.16 18.69 22.65
C TYR A 209 8.83 18.58 21.92
N PHE A 210 7.75 19.01 22.55
CA PHE A 210 6.41 18.99 21.97
C PHE A 210 5.84 20.41 22.08
N ASP A 211 5.84 21.12 20.95
CA ASP A 211 5.14 22.39 20.81
C ASP A 211 3.79 22.13 20.12
N PRO A 212 2.65 22.22 20.83
CA PRO A 212 1.34 21.94 20.24
C PRO A 212 1.02 22.84 19.04
N ALA A 213 1.62 24.03 18.97
CA ALA A 213 1.44 24.95 17.85
C ALA A 213 2.20 24.51 16.58
N GLN A 214 3.06 23.50 16.67
CA GLN A 214 3.84 22.95 15.56
C GLN A 214 3.42 21.53 15.21
N GLU A 215 2.27 21.06 15.69
CA GLU A 215 1.72 19.79 15.24
C GLU A 215 1.46 19.82 13.72
N PRO A 216 1.65 18.69 13.03
CA PRO A 216 1.80 18.69 11.58
C PRO A 216 0.50 18.93 10.81
N PHE A 217 -0.67 18.82 11.45
CA PHE A 217 -1.97 18.80 10.77
C PHE A 217 -2.97 19.78 11.38
N ASP A 218 -3.52 20.67 10.55
CA ASP A 218 -4.72 21.45 10.89
C ASP A 218 -6.00 20.58 10.85
N ASN A 219 -5.96 19.54 10.01
CA ASN A 219 -6.99 18.52 9.91
C ASN A 219 -6.30 17.16 9.85
N ASP A 220 -6.56 16.31 10.84
CA ASP A 220 -5.89 15.01 10.99
C ASP A 220 -6.05 14.06 9.80
N ARG A 221 -7.00 14.32 8.88
CA ARG A 221 -7.06 13.58 7.62
C ARG A 221 -5.73 13.58 6.87
N GLU A 222 -4.95 14.66 7.02
CA GLU A 222 -3.64 14.86 6.39
C GLU A 222 -2.60 13.82 6.82
N ALA A 223 -2.83 13.07 7.91
CA ALA A 223 -2.05 11.87 8.23
C ALA A 223 -2.05 10.85 7.07
N TYR A 224 -3.09 10.86 6.23
CA TYR A 224 -3.22 10.00 5.04
C TYR A 224 -2.76 10.67 3.75
N ALA A 225 -2.27 11.92 3.79
CA ALA A 225 -1.86 12.68 2.62
C ALA A 225 -0.86 11.91 1.73
N PRO A 226 0.16 11.19 2.25
CA PRO A 226 1.08 10.43 1.39
C PRO A 226 0.37 9.38 0.50
N LEU A 227 -0.67 8.73 1.01
CA LEU A 227 -1.45 7.72 0.25
C LEU A 227 -2.34 8.40 -0.79
N VAL A 228 -3.01 9.49 -0.38
CA VAL A 228 -3.87 10.29 -1.25
C VAL A 228 -3.10 10.88 -2.43
N TRP A 229 -1.92 11.45 -2.15
CA TRP A 229 -1.06 12.02 -3.19
C TRP A 229 -0.45 10.96 -4.09
N GLN A 230 -0.14 9.76 -3.58
CA GLN A 230 0.28 8.65 -4.42
C GLN A 230 -0.83 8.21 -5.40
N CYS A 231 -2.09 8.15 -4.95
CA CYS A 231 -3.23 7.91 -5.84
C CYS A 231 -3.32 8.97 -6.93
N ARG A 232 -3.33 10.26 -6.54
CA ARG A 232 -3.45 11.39 -7.47
C ARG A 232 -2.30 11.41 -8.48
N TYR A 233 -1.07 11.16 -8.03
CA TYR A 233 0.11 11.04 -8.89
C TYR A 233 -0.05 9.92 -9.93
N GLY A 234 -0.70 8.82 -9.54
CA GLY A 234 -1.02 7.66 -10.38
C GLY A 234 -2.29 7.79 -11.23
N GLY A 235 -2.92 8.96 -11.29
CA GLY A 235 -4.17 9.14 -12.04
C GLY A 235 -5.41 8.50 -11.41
N VAL A 236 -5.31 8.07 -10.14
CA VAL A 236 -6.46 7.66 -9.33
C VAL A 236 -6.94 8.89 -8.56
N GLU A 237 -8.10 9.42 -8.92
CA GLU A 237 -8.57 10.65 -8.29
C GLU A 237 -9.01 10.40 -6.85
N VAL A 238 -8.76 11.38 -5.98
CA VAL A 238 -9.26 11.40 -4.61
C VAL A 238 -9.91 12.77 -4.40
N PRO A 239 -11.22 12.91 -4.64
CA PRO A 239 -11.91 14.17 -4.39
C PRO A 239 -11.85 14.52 -2.91
N ASP A 240 -11.62 15.80 -2.57
CA ASP A 240 -11.49 16.22 -1.17
C ASP A 240 -12.74 15.94 -0.32
N ALA A 241 -13.92 15.91 -0.95
CA ALA A 241 -15.18 15.54 -0.29
C ALA A 241 -15.24 14.07 0.14
N LEU A 242 -14.46 13.19 -0.52
CA LEU A 242 -14.37 11.75 -0.24
C LEU A 242 -13.18 11.39 0.66
N TRP A 243 -12.39 12.38 1.09
CA TRP A 243 -11.30 12.23 2.06
C TRP A 243 -11.67 12.90 3.38
N GLN A 244 -12.14 12.09 4.33
CA GLN A 244 -12.69 12.56 5.59
C GLN A 244 -11.97 11.97 6.80
N TYR A 245 -12.00 12.74 7.88
CA TYR A 245 -11.54 12.36 9.20
C TYR A 245 -12.68 12.45 10.20
N ALA A 246 -12.80 11.45 11.07
CA ALA A 246 -13.69 11.45 12.22
C ALA A 246 -12.90 11.37 13.53
N LEU A 247 -13.12 12.33 14.42
CA LEU A 247 -12.58 12.30 15.77
C LEU A 247 -13.43 11.36 16.64
N PHE A 248 -12.83 10.33 17.21
CA PHE A 248 -13.50 9.36 18.07
C PHE A 248 -12.58 8.86 19.18
N GLY A 249 -12.99 9.01 20.43
CA GLY A 249 -12.22 8.55 21.60
C GLY A 249 -11.43 9.63 22.32
N LYS A 250 -11.53 10.89 21.89
CA LYS A 250 -10.95 12.04 22.59
C LYS A 250 -11.41 12.11 24.04
N ASP A 251 -10.49 12.48 24.93
CA ASP A 251 -10.69 12.59 26.37
C ASP A 251 -11.14 11.28 27.06
N ARG A 252 -10.92 10.13 26.41
CA ARG A 252 -11.23 8.79 26.95
C ARG A 252 -9.97 7.92 27.02
N LYS A 253 -10.02 6.88 27.84
CA LYS A 253 -9.03 5.79 27.77
C LYS A 253 -9.17 5.06 26.44
N TYR A 254 -8.06 4.59 25.87
CA TYR A 254 -8.06 3.75 24.67
C TYR A 254 -8.91 2.48 24.82
N SER A 255 -9.00 1.91 26.03
CA SER A 255 -9.83 0.75 26.34
C SER A 255 -11.32 1.04 26.17
N ASP A 256 -11.73 2.29 26.36
CA ASP A 256 -13.13 2.70 26.42
C ASP A 256 -13.61 3.23 25.07
N ALA A 257 -12.77 3.19 24.05
CA ALA A 257 -13.11 3.58 22.69
C ALA A 257 -12.96 2.35 21.79
N GLN A 258 -13.84 1.35 21.89
CA GLN A 258 -13.84 0.16 21.02
C GLN A 258 -14.86 0.28 19.87
N ALA A 259 -15.08 -0.82 19.14
CA ALA A 259 -15.99 -0.82 17.99
C ALA A 259 -17.45 -0.68 18.44
N GLU A 260 -17.83 -1.36 19.52
CA GLU A 260 -19.13 -1.26 20.17
C GLU A 260 -19.43 0.15 20.68
N ASP A 261 -18.41 0.91 21.05
CA ASP A 261 -18.56 2.30 21.49
C ASP A 261 -18.74 3.24 20.30
N MET A 262 -18.00 3.01 19.21
CA MET A 262 -18.14 3.78 17.96
C MET A 262 -19.53 3.61 17.36
N VAL A 263 -20.08 2.40 17.38
CA VAL A 263 -21.46 2.15 16.90
C VAL A 263 -22.51 2.94 17.69
N ARG A 264 -22.24 3.24 18.97
CA ARG A 264 -23.14 4.03 19.83
C ARG A 264 -22.94 5.53 19.69
N ASP A 265 -21.85 5.95 19.04
CA ASP A 265 -21.53 7.35 18.78
C ASP A 265 -22.29 7.84 17.54
N GLN A 266 -23.38 8.56 17.77
CA GLN A 266 -24.27 8.99 16.69
C GLN A 266 -23.58 9.96 15.72
N ASP A 267 -22.67 10.80 16.20
CA ASP A 267 -22.02 11.81 15.38
C ASP A 267 -21.07 11.15 14.39
N VAL A 268 -20.22 10.24 14.89
CA VAL A 268 -19.28 9.47 14.05
C VAL A 268 -20.02 8.59 13.04
N MET A 269 -21.07 7.88 13.48
CA MET A 269 -21.84 7.02 12.59
C MET A 269 -22.62 7.82 11.53
N THR A 270 -23.20 8.98 11.90
CA THR A 270 -23.86 9.88 10.94
C THR A 270 -22.86 10.40 9.90
N GLN A 271 -21.67 10.80 10.33
CA GLN A 271 -20.61 11.23 9.42
C GLN A 271 -20.17 10.11 8.47
N PHE A 272 -20.00 8.89 8.99
CA PHE A 272 -19.64 7.73 8.18
C PHE A 272 -20.69 7.39 7.14
N ASP A 273 -21.97 7.37 7.53
CA ASP A 273 -23.08 7.08 6.62
C ASP A 273 -23.20 8.17 5.54
N ALA A 274 -23.04 9.45 5.90
CA ALA A 274 -23.03 10.54 4.93
C ALA A 274 -21.84 10.45 3.95
N TRP A 275 -20.67 10.03 4.43
CA TRP A 275 -19.52 9.75 3.57
C TRP A 275 -19.79 8.58 2.62
N ALA A 276 -20.41 7.50 3.11
CA ALA A 276 -20.79 6.35 2.29
C ALA A 276 -21.76 6.74 1.15
N ASP A 277 -22.78 7.54 1.47
CA ASP A 277 -23.72 8.07 0.48
C ASP A 277 -23.02 8.96 -0.56
N ALA A 278 -22.13 9.85 -0.12
CA ALA A 278 -21.37 10.73 -1.01
C ALA A 278 -20.44 9.94 -1.96
N VAL A 279 -19.79 8.90 -1.45
CA VAL A 279 -18.97 7.96 -2.25
C VAL A 279 -19.84 7.26 -3.29
N ALA A 280 -20.97 6.67 -2.87
CA ALA A 280 -21.85 5.94 -3.77
C ALA A 280 -22.38 6.84 -4.89
N ALA A 281 -22.84 8.05 -4.55
CA ALA A 281 -23.32 9.03 -5.51
C ALA A 281 -22.22 9.46 -6.50
N PHE A 282 -21.02 9.76 -6.00
CA PHE A 282 -19.90 10.20 -6.84
C PHE A 282 -19.46 9.11 -7.83
N VAL A 283 -19.27 7.88 -7.34
CA VAL A 283 -18.84 6.75 -8.18
C VAL A 283 -19.91 6.38 -9.20
N ALA A 284 -21.18 6.36 -8.82
CA ALA A 284 -22.29 6.14 -9.74
C ALA A 284 -22.35 7.20 -10.84
N GLN A 285 -22.21 8.47 -10.47
CA GLN A 285 -22.25 9.60 -11.41
C GLN A 285 -21.09 9.57 -12.39
N LYS A 286 -19.88 9.22 -11.92
CA LYS A 286 -18.68 9.15 -12.75
C LYS A 286 -18.77 8.06 -13.82
N GLY A 287 -19.39 6.93 -13.50
CA GLY A 287 -19.42 5.79 -14.40
C GLY A 287 -18.28 4.81 -14.16
N GLN A 288 -18.34 3.68 -14.86
CA GLN A 288 -17.35 2.62 -14.80
C GLN A 288 -16.06 3.00 -15.51
N VAL A 289 -14.96 2.47 -15.02
CA VAL A 289 -13.62 2.76 -15.52
C VAL A 289 -13.25 1.75 -16.60
N PRO A 290 -12.81 2.20 -17.79
CA PRO A 290 -12.26 1.31 -18.80
C PRO A 290 -11.02 0.58 -18.29
N PRO A 291 -10.82 -0.69 -18.70
CA PRO A 291 -9.63 -1.42 -18.36
C PRO A 291 -8.36 -0.75 -18.92
N GLY A 292 -7.30 -0.70 -18.12
CA GLY A 292 -5.99 -0.20 -18.56
C GLY A 292 -5.34 -1.09 -19.62
N ARG A 293 -4.32 -0.58 -20.33
CA ARG A 293 -3.60 -1.33 -21.37
C ARG A 293 -2.88 -2.56 -20.82
N PHE A 294 -2.27 -2.44 -19.64
CA PHE A 294 -1.49 -3.50 -18.99
C PHE A 294 -2.19 -3.92 -17.71
N ARG A 295 -3.11 -4.88 -17.83
CA ARG A 295 -3.94 -5.36 -16.73
C ARG A 295 -3.13 -6.21 -15.75
N ALA A 296 -3.45 -6.08 -14.47
CA ALA A 296 -3.04 -7.04 -13.45
C ALA A 296 -4.01 -8.24 -13.41
N TYR A 297 -5.27 -8.02 -13.75
CA TYR A 297 -6.23 -9.09 -14.00
C TYR A 297 -5.76 -10.00 -15.14
N GLY A 298 -5.69 -11.30 -14.87
CA GLY A 298 -5.21 -12.29 -15.83
C GLY A 298 -3.70 -12.27 -16.09
N TYR A 299 -2.94 -11.49 -15.31
CA TYR A 299 -1.47 -11.50 -15.40
C TYR A 299 -0.92 -12.82 -14.84
N GLU A 300 -0.19 -13.54 -15.68
CA GLU A 300 0.61 -14.69 -15.27
C GLU A 300 2.09 -14.28 -15.33
N PRO A 301 2.83 -14.35 -14.21
CA PRO A 301 4.26 -14.07 -14.21
C PRO A 301 4.98 -14.96 -15.24
N PRO A 302 5.88 -14.41 -16.06
CA PRO A 302 6.64 -15.22 -17.00
C PRO A 302 7.47 -16.26 -16.25
N THR A 303 7.59 -17.48 -16.80
CA THR A 303 8.48 -18.52 -16.29
C THR A 303 9.94 -18.15 -16.56
N ALA A 304 10.49 -17.22 -15.77
CA ALA A 304 11.81 -16.66 -15.98
C ALA A 304 12.94 -17.54 -15.41
N LEU A 305 12.93 -18.85 -15.67
CA LEU A 305 13.96 -19.78 -15.14
C LEU A 305 15.38 -19.32 -15.49
N LEU A 306 15.60 -18.87 -16.73
CA LEU A 306 16.88 -18.33 -17.16
C LEU A 306 17.22 -16.99 -16.49
N GLY A 307 16.23 -16.11 -16.29
CA GLY A 307 16.41 -14.83 -15.61
C GLY A 307 16.79 -15.02 -14.14
N GLN A 308 16.08 -15.92 -13.45
CA GLN A 308 16.38 -16.31 -12.08
C GLN A 308 17.78 -16.95 -11.93
N LEU A 309 18.17 -17.84 -12.85
CA LEU A 309 19.52 -18.42 -12.87
C LEU A 309 20.60 -17.35 -13.09
N LYS A 310 20.38 -16.41 -14.01
CA LYS A 310 21.28 -15.27 -14.23
C LYS A 310 21.36 -14.38 -12.99
N GLY A 311 20.23 -14.12 -12.34
CA GLY A 311 20.16 -13.37 -11.08
C GLY A 311 20.95 -14.04 -9.96
N GLY A 312 20.80 -15.37 -9.80
CA GLY A 312 21.57 -16.16 -8.84
C GLY A 312 23.08 -16.12 -9.11
N TRP A 313 23.49 -16.25 -10.37
CA TRP A 313 24.90 -16.11 -10.77
C TRP A 313 25.44 -14.70 -10.50
N ARG A 314 24.67 -13.67 -10.84
CA ARG A 314 24.99 -12.27 -10.55
C ARG A 314 25.17 -12.05 -9.05
N HIS A 315 24.24 -12.55 -8.23
CA HIS A 315 24.32 -12.46 -6.79
C HIS A 315 25.61 -13.11 -6.25
N ALA A 316 25.94 -14.32 -6.69
CA ALA A 316 27.18 -15.00 -6.31
C ALA A 316 28.44 -14.21 -6.70
N ARG A 317 28.45 -13.58 -7.88
CA ARG A 317 29.56 -12.72 -8.32
C ARG A 317 29.71 -11.46 -7.46
N LEU A 318 28.60 -10.80 -7.14
CA LEU A 318 28.62 -9.61 -6.27
C LEU A 318 29.12 -9.95 -4.87
N MET A 319 28.70 -11.09 -4.32
CA MET A 319 29.20 -11.63 -3.05
C MET A 319 30.72 -11.88 -3.07
N ALA A 320 31.27 -12.29 -4.22
CA ALA A 320 32.71 -12.45 -4.42
C ALA A 320 33.47 -11.13 -4.68
N GLY A 321 32.78 -9.98 -4.66
CA GLY A 321 33.38 -8.68 -4.97
C GLY A 321 33.72 -8.49 -6.44
N LEU A 322 33.01 -9.18 -7.35
CA LEU A 322 33.22 -9.18 -8.79
C LEU A 322 31.99 -8.62 -9.54
N PRO A 323 31.68 -7.32 -9.40
CA PRO A 323 30.53 -6.72 -10.07
C PRO A 323 30.66 -6.77 -11.60
N PRO A 324 29.54 -6.66 -12.33
CA PRO A 324 29.58 -6.43 -13.77
C PRO A 324 30.41 -5.17 -14.08
N ALA A 325 31.22 -5.21 -15.14
CA ALA A 325 31.93 -4.02 -15.61
C ALA A 325 30.92 -2.93 -16.04
N ASP A 326 31.32 -1.66 -15.94
CA ASP A 326 30.50 -0.50 -16.31
C ASP A 326 29.11 -0.47 -15.65
N SER A 327 29.03 -1.00 -14.41
CA SER A 327 27.81 -1.02 -13.61
C SER A 327 27.93 -0.09 -12.41
N SER A 328 26.79 0.36 -11.88
CA SER A 328 26.76 1.14 -10.63
C SER A 328 27.40 0.38 -9.46
N ASN A 329 27.31 -0.95 -9.44
CA ASN A 329 27.98 -1.75 -8.41
C ASN A 329 29.51 -1.67 -8.53
N ALA A 330 30.06 -1.61 -9.75
CA ALA A 330 31.49 -1.45 -9.97
C ALA A 330 31.98 -0.04 -9.59
N GLU A 331 31.21 1.00 -9.94
CA GLU A 331 31.49 2.39 -9.54
C GLU A 331 31.47 2.54 -8.02
N GLN A 332 30.41 2.07 -7.35
CA GLN A 332 30.30 2.12 -5.89
C GLN A 332 31.41 1.33 -5.19
N GLN A 333 31.85 0.20 -5.76
CA GLN A 333 32.99 -0.55 -5.22
C GLN A 333 34.31 0.21 -5.43
N ALA A 334 34.54 0.81 -6.59
CA ALA A 334 35.73 1.60 -6.87
C ALA A 334 35.85 2.84 -5.96
N GLU A 335 34.71 3.44 -5.60
CA GLU A 335 34.61 4.57 -4.67
C GLU A 335 34.62 4.15 -3.19
N GLY A 336 34.60 2.83 -2.89
CA GLY A 336 34.58 2.33 -1.51
C GLY A 336 33.25 2.58 -0.77
N LEU A 337 32.15 2.80 -1.51
CA LEU A 337 30.81 3.02 -0.95
C LEU A 337 30.16 1.72 -0.45
N ASN A 338 30.50 0.59 -1.07
CA ASN A 338 29.98 -0.73 -0.70
C ASN A 338 30.98 -1.51 0.14
N GLN A 339 30.65 -1.77 1.40
CA GLN A 339 31.53 -2.46 2.36
C GLN A 339 31.15 -3.93 2.60
N ASP A 340 30.07 -4.40 1.96
CA ASP A 340 29.56 -5.77 2.12
C ASP A 340 30.39 -6.83 1.36
N ALA A 341 31.18 -6.43 0.36
CA ALA A 341 31.98 -7.33 -0.46
C ALA A 341 33.49 -7.06 -0.30
N PRO A 342 34.37 -8.09 -0.39
CA PRO A 342 34.08 -9.53 -0.41
C PRO A 342 33.94 -10.04 1.03
N ARG A 343 32.72 -10.10 1.58
CA ARG A 343 32.52 -10.60 2.94
C ARG A 343 31.34 -11.56 2.99
N LEU A 344 31.57 -12.75 3.55
CA LEU A 344 30.55 -13.75 3.90
C LEU A 344 29.53 -13.24 4.95
N PHE A 345 29.71 -12.01 5.44
CA PHE A 345 28.96 -11.39 6.53
C PHE A 345 27.82 -10.48 6.08
N TYR A 346 27.37 -10.54 4.82
CA TYR A 346 26.23 -9.73 4.34
C TYR A 346 24.92 -9.94 5.13
N ARG A 347 24.81 -11.04 5.89
CA ARG A 347 23.69 -11.32 6.80
C ARG A 347 23.87 -10.76 8.21
N GLN A 348 25.10 -10.40 8.58
CA GLN A 348 25.41 -9.77 9.85
C GLN A 348 25.00 -8.31 9.79
N SER A 349 24.29 -7.84 10.81
CA SER A 349 23.87 -6.44 10.90
C SER A 349 25.07 -5.51 11.11
N GLU A 350 24.96 -4.27 10.65
CA GLU A 350 25.97 -3.23 10.90
C GLU A 350 26.24 -3.04 12.41
N GLY A 351 25.21 -3.20 13.25
CA GLY A 351 25.36 -3.10 14.70
C GLY A 351 26.09 -4.28 15.33
N GLU A 352 26.09 -5.46 14.73
CA GLU A 352 26.93 -6.59 15.16
C GLU A 352 28.38 -6.34 14.74
N ARG A 353 28.61 -5.95 13.47
CA ARG A 353 29.95 -5.61 12.95
C ARG A 353 30.65 -4.56 13.82
N LEU A 354 29.95 -3.45 14.10
CA LEU A 354 30.47 -2.36 14.93
C LEU A 354 30.88 -2.77 16.35
N ARG A 355 30.34 -3.88 16.88
CA ARG A 355 30.63 -4.36 18.24
C ARG A 355 31.69 -5.47 18.28
N GLU A 356 32.05 -6.01 17.12
CA GLU A 356 33.11 -7.02 16.98
C GLU A 356 34.47 -6.39 16.66
N ASP A 357 34.47 -5.20 16.04
CA ASP A 357 35.62 -4.30 15.90
C ASP A 357 35.92 -3.53 17.20
#